data_AF-A0A536M6N2-F1
#
_entry.id   AF-A0A536M6N2-F1
#
_cell.length_a   1.000
_cell.length_b   1.000
_cell.length_c   1.000
_cell.angle_alpha   90.00
_cell.angle_beta   90.00
_cell.angle_gamma   90.00
#
_symmetry.space_group_name_H-M   'P 1'
#
loop_
_entity.id
_entity.type
_entity.pdbx_description
1 polymer ?
#
loop_
_entity_poly.entity_id
_entity_poly.type
_entity_poly.pdbx_seq_one_letter_code
_entity_poly.pdbx_strand_id
1 'polypeptide(L)' 'MTQPSTHWNAEVYDRIGTPMRRWAQAVIDDLHLNGDETVLDAGCGSGSVTFDLLERLP' A
#
# COMPACT_ATOMS: atom_id res chain seq x y z
N MET A 1 16.49 32.91 0.38
CA MET A 1 15.13 32.41 0.66
C MET A 1 15.21 30.90 0.80
N THR A 2 15.11 30.38 2.01
CA THR A 2 15.17 28.93 2.26
C THR A 2 13.83 28.33 1.81
N GLN A 3 13.87 27.39 0.87
CA GLN A 3 12.69 26.59 0.50
C GLN A 3 12.15 25.89 1.77
N PRO A 4 10.83 25.87 2.00
CA PRO A 4 10.29 25.06 3.07
C PRO A 4 10.62 23.60 2.76
N SER A 5 11.16 22.87 3.74
CA SER A 5 11.32 21.43 3.60
C SER A 5 9.93 20.78 3.57
N THR A 6 9.52 20.27 2.41
CA THR A 6 8.36 19.39 2.33
C THR A 6 8.68 18.09 3.06
N HIS A 7 8.02 17.89 4.19
CA HIS A 7 8.05 16.63 4.94
C HIS A 7 6.95 15.71 4.42
N TRP A 8 7.19 14.41 4.49
CA TRP A 8 6.15 13.43 4.22
C TRP A 8 5.07 13.49 5.31
N ASN A 9 3.81 13.37 4.91
CA ASN A 9 2.66 13.40 5.81
C ASN A 9 1.75 12.20 5.49
N ALA A 10 1.69 11.24 6.43
CA ALA A 10 0.93 10.00 6.30
C ALA A 10 -0.58 10.25 6.08
N GLU A 11 -1.17 11.16 6.85
CA GLU A 11 -2.60 11.45 6.81
C GLU A 11 -3.01 12.06 5.46
N VAL A 12 -2.19 12.97 4.93
CA VAL A 12 -2.42 13.54 3.60
C VAL A 12 -2.23 12.48 2.52
N TYR A 13 -1.18 11.66 2.62
CA TYR A 13 -0.90 10.56 1.69
C TYR A 13 -2.08 9.58 1.61
N ASP A 14 -2.63 9.17 2.76
CA ASP A 14 -3.78 8.28 2.83
C ASP A 14 -5.04 8.89 2.22
N ARG A 15 -5.30 10.16 2.56
CA ARG A 15 -6.48 10.86 2.06
C ARG A 15 -6.51 10.96 0.54
N ILE A 16 -5.36 11.16 -0.11
CA ILE A 16 -5.26 11.27 -1.57
C ILE A 16 -4.94 9.95 -2.26
N GLY A 17 -4.55 8.92 -1.50
CA GLY A 17 -4.02 7.65 -2.02
C GLY A 17 -5.08 6.67 -2.54
N THR A 18 -6.38 7.00 -2.43
CA THR A 18 -7.48 6.09 -2.81
C THR A 18 -7.37 5.53 -4.23
N PRO A 19 -7.02 6.29 -5.28
CA PRO A 19 -6.85 5.72 -6.62
C PRO A 19 -5.72 4.69 -6.71
N MET A 20 -4.59 4.95 -6.03
CA MET A 20 -3.44 4.04 -6.01
C MET A 20 -3.79 2.75 -5.26
N ARG A 21 -4.50 2.85 -4.14
CA ARG A 21 -4.99 1.68 -3.39
C ARG A 21 -5.91 0.80 -4.25
N ARG A 22 -6.81 1.40 -5.04
CA ARG A 22 -7.68 0.63 -5.95
C ARG A 22 -6.91 -0.14 -7.02
N TRP A 23 -5.83 0.43 -7.55
CA TRP A 23 -4.97 -0.30 -8.49
C TRP A 23 -4.25 -1.45 -7.81
N ALA A 24 -3.76 -1.24 -6.58
CA ALA A 24 -3.15 -2.30 -5.79
C ALA A 24 -4.14 -3.45 -5.50
N GLN A 25 -5.38 -3.13 -5.14
CA GLN A 25 -6.44 -4.13 -4.92
C GLN A 25 -6.66 -5.02 -6.16
N ALA A 26 -6.67 -4.43 -7.36
CA ALA A 26 -6.81 -5.21 -8.59
C ALA A 26 -5.62 -6.16 -8.84
N VAL A 27 -4.40 -5.79 -8.41
CA VAL A 27 -3.22 -6.68 -8.46
C VAL A 27 -3.31 -7.77 -7.40
N ILE A 28 -3.70 -7.42 -6.17
CA ILE A 28 -3.91 -8.37 -5.07
C ILE A 28 -4.95 -9.43 -5.47
N ASP A 29 -6.03 -9.01 -6.14
CA ASP A 29 -7.09 -9.89 -6.61
C ASP A 29 -6.60 -10.98 -7.58
N ASP A 30 -5.52 -10.72 -8.31
CA ASP A 30 -4.93 -11.64 -9.30
C ASP A 30 -3.84 -12.55 -8.70
N LEU A 31 -3.48 -12.36 -7.43
CA LEU A 31 -2.48 -13.19 -6.77
C LEU A 31 -3.04 -14.57 -6.44
N HIS A 32 -2.47 -15.60 -7.06
CA HIS A 32 -2.76 -17.01 -6.78
C HIS A 32 -1.72 -17.56 -5.79
N LEU A 33 -1.94 -17.31 -4.49
CA LEU A 33 -1.05 -17.76 -3.41
C LEU A 33 -1.48 -19.13 -2.87
N ASN A 34 -0.52 -19.96 -2.48
CA ASN A 34 -0.75 -21.30 -1.92
C ASN A 34 -0.49 -21.38 -0.41
N GLY A 35 0.12 -20.34 0.18
CA GLY A 35 0.32 -20.18 1.63
C GLY A 35 1.68 -20.65 2.15
N ASP A 36 2.55 -21.12 1.26
CA ASP A 36 3.94 -21.44 1.55
C ASP A 36 4.91 -20.35 1.07
N GLU A 37 4.39 -19.31 0.40
CA GLU A 37 5.16 -18.17 -0.06
C GLU A 37 5.45 -17.16 1.06
N THR A 38 6.53 -16.39 0.92
CA THR A 38 6.80 -15.21 1.77
C THR A 38 6.45 -13.94 1.00
N VAL A 39 5.59 -13.11 1.59
CA VAL A 39 5.07 -11.90 0.94
C VAL A 39 5.68 -10.64 1.58
N LEU A 40 6.09 -9.69 0.75
CA LEU A 40 6.64 -8.39 1.14
C LEU A 40 5.96 -7.25 0.37
N ASP A 41 5.33 -6.32 1.08
CA ASP A 41 4.86 -5.05 0.53
C ASP A 41 5.98 -3.99 0.66
N ALA A 42 6.76 -3.82 -0.41
CA ALA A 42 7.92 -2.93 -0.42
C ALA A 42 7.49 -1.47 -0.62
N GLY A 43 7.81 -0.62 0.37
CA GLY A 43 7.39 0.79 0.34
C GLY A 43 5.92 0.99 0.71
N CYS A 44 5.42 0.22 1.68
CA CYS A 44 4.03 0.16 2.11
C CYS A 44 3.40 1.50 2.56
N GLY A 45 4.20 2.55 2.76
CA GLY A 45 3.71 3.86 3.18
C GLY A 45 3.02 3.79 4.54
N SER A 46 1.74 4.14 4.57
CA SER A 46 0.86 4.02 5.74
C SER A 46 0.40 2.58 6.05
N GLY A 47 0.62 1.65 5.13
CA GLY A 47 0.22 0.24 5.26
C GLY A 47 -1.19 -0.09 4.74
N SER A 48 -1.92 0.87 4.16
CA SER A 48 -3.30 0.62 3.68
C SER A 48 -3.41 -0.53 2.67
N VAL A 49 -2.44 -0.67 1.77
CA VAL A 49 -2.35 -1.79 0.81
C VAL A 49 -1.90 -3.07 1.50
N THR A 50 -0.99 -3.00 2.46
CA THR A 50 -0.58 -4.15 3.28
C THR A 50 -1.78 -4.77 3.99
N PHE A 51 -2.70 -3.96 4.52
CA PHE A 51 -3.93 -4.46 5.13
C PHE A 51 -4.85 -5.15 4.14
N ASP A 52 -5.03 -4.59 2.94
CA ASP A 52 -5.82 -5.24 1.88
C ASP A 52 -5.23 -6.60 1.48
N LEU A 53 -3.90 -6.70 1.43
CA LEU A 53 -3.20 -7.94 1.11
C LEU A 53 -3.37 -8.99 2.21
N LEU A 54 -3.30 -8.59 3.48
CA LEU A 54 -3.52 -9.47 4.63
C LEU A 54 -4.91 -10.14 4.63
N GLU A 55 -5.94 -9.45 4.14
CA GLU A 55 -7.30 -10.01 4.02
C GLU A 55 -7.39 -11.13 2.96
N ARG A 56 -6.37 -11.28 2.12
CA ARG A 56 -6.36 -12.17 0.95
C ARG A 56 -5.30 -13.25 1.00
N LEU A 57 -4.45 -13.27 2.04
CA LEU A 57 -3.50 -14.35 2.23
C LEU A 57 -4.23 -15.66 2.60
N PRO A 58 -3.82 -16.80 2.04
CA PRO A 58 -4.33 -18.13 2.40
C PRO A 58 -3.83 -18.62 3.76
#